data_AF-A0A5N7MZG7-F1
#
_entry.id   AF-A0A5N7MZG7-F1
#
_cell.length_a   1.000
_cell.length_b   1.000
_cell.length_c   1.000
_cell.angle_alpha   90.00
_cell.angle_beta   90.00
_cell.angle_gamma   90.00
#
_symmetry.space_group_name_H-M   'P 1'
#
loop_
_entity.id
_entity.type
_entity.pdbx_description
1 polymer ?
#
loop_
_entity_poly.entity_id
_entity_poly.type
_entity_poly.pdbx_seq_one_letter_code
_entity_poly.pdbx_strand_id
1 'polypeptide(L)'
;NTCFEERLITCGPSYVKWTQWLFTRLHERGMAYKAWGEVNWCPSCETVLANEQVIDGHCERCACAVERRNLNQWYFRITDYRERLIAGLDRIDMPDPTKRMQRAWLAELRDWCVSRQRTWGCPIPVEGETDTLDGFVDSSFYYLRYLTDSETEFLPAGCYQPVDLYVGGAEHACMHLIYTRFIHMALFDMGIVPQEEPFRKVIHQGVIRKDGAKMSKSKGNAVSPDDYDPDELRLYRTHPRWAAL
;
A
#
# COMPACT_ATOMS: atom_id res chain seq x y z
N ASN A 1 20.44 3.38 -23.59
CA ASN A 1 20.53 2.02 -23.01
C ASN A 1 20.25 2.04 -21.53
N THR A 2 18.99 2.23 -21.13
CA THR A 2 18.50 1.83 -19.81
C THR A 2 17.72 0.54 -20.04
N CYS A 3 18.41 -0.58 -19.99
CA CYS A 3 17.73 -1.86 -19.85
C CYS A 3 17.26 -1.89 -18.40
N PHE A 4 16.00 -1.54 -18.16
CA PHE A 4 15.37 -1.81 -16.88
C PHE A 4 15.15 -3.33 -16.84
N GLU A 5 16.02 -4.06 -16.15
CA GLU A 5 15.67 -5.40 -15.74
C GLU A 5 14.48 -5.27 -14.77
N GLU A 6 13.35 -5.90 -15.11
CA GLU A 6 12.18 -5.95 -14.26
C GLU A 6 12.54 -6.73 -12.99
N ARG A 7 13.04 -6.02 -11.99
CA ARG A 7 13.59 -6.65 -10.79
C ARG A 7 12.53 -7.33 -9.94
N LEU A 8 11.32 -6.77 -9.88
CA LEU A 8 10.20 -7.34 -9.13
C LEU A 8 8.88 -7.15 -9.89
N ILE A 9 8.08 -8.21 -9.91
CA ILE A 9 6.73 -8.23 -10.48
C ILE A 9 5.82 -8.90 -9.45
N THR A 10 4.86 -8.18 -8.89
CA THR A 10 4.04 -8.68 -7.77
C THR A 10 3.13 -9.85 -8.14
N CYS A 11 2.75 -9.97 -9.42
CA CYS A 11 2.03 -11.12 -9.94
C CYS A 11 2.94 -12.28 -10.39
N GLY A 12 4.27 -12.12 -10.28
CA GLY A 12 5.24 -13.16 -10.60
C GLY A 12 5.25 -14.27 -9.53
N PRO A 13 5.51 -15.55 -9.89
CA PRO A 13 5.46 -16.67 -8.96
C PRO A 13 6.34 -16.50 -7.71
N SER A 14 7.54 -15.94 -7.87
CA SER A 14 8.45 -15.63 -6.76
C SER A 14 7.85 -14.63 -5.76
N TYR A 15 7.22 -13.57 -6.24
CA TYR A 15 6.63 -12.57 -5.36
C TYR A 15 5.37 -13.11 -4.67
N VAL A 16 4.51 -13.80 -5.42
CA VAL A 16 3.30 -14.48 -4.89
C VAL A 16 3.66 -15.42 -3.75
N LYS A 17 4.73 -16.20 -3.88
CA LYS A 17 5.23 -17.06 -2.79
C LYS A 17 5.50 -16.28 -1.50
N TRP A 18 6.11 -15.09 -1.60
CA TRP A 18 6.40 -14.28 -0.42
C TRP A 18 5.17 -13.56 0.15
N THR A 19 4.21 -13.18 -0.69
CA THR A 19 2.91 -12.70 -0.22
C THR A 19 2.17 -13.81 0.55
N GLN A 20 2.15 -15.05 0.03
CA GLN A 20 1.56 -16.20 0.72
C GLN A 20 2.30 -16.53 2.02
N TRP A 21 3.64 -16.50 2.00
CA TRP A 21 4.45 -16.66 3.21
C TRP A 21 4.06 -15.64 4.27
N LEU A 22 3.96 -14.35 3.92
CA LEU A 22 3.56 -13.31 4.86
C LEU A 22 2.19 -13.61 5.48
N PHE A 23 1.20 -13.94 4.64
CA PHE A 23 -0.12 -14.33 5.12
C PHE A 23 -0.05 -15.49 6.12
N THR A 24 0.67 -16.57 5.77
CA THR A 24 0.82 -17.75 6.62
C THR A 24 1.47 -17.39 7.96
N ARG A 25 2.51 -16.54 7.98
CA ARG A 25 3.18 -16.11 9.22
C ARG A 25 2.27 -15.28 10.13
N LEU A 26 1.42 -14.45 9.54
CA LEU A 26 0.40 -13.68 10.27
C LEU A 26 -0.71 -14.60 10.78
N HIS A 27 -1.15 -15.57 9.98
CA HIS A 27 -2.16 -16.56 10.37
C HIS A 27 -1.70 -17.44 11.54
N GLU A 28 -0.48 -17.96 11.48
CA GLU A 28 0.16 -18.75 12.56
C GLU A 28 0.22 -17.99 13.89
N ARG A 29 0.26 -16.65 13.85
CA ARG A 29 0.30 -15.76 15.02
C ARG A 29 -1.08 -15.23 15.42
N GLY A 30 -2.15 -15.70 14.78
CA GLY A 30 -3.52 -15.21 15.03
C GLY A 30 -3.79 -13.79 14.55
N MET A 31 -2.86 -13.17 13.82
CA MET A 31 -2.99 -11.83 13.26
C MET A 31 -3.79 -11.81 11.96
N ALA A 32 -3.70 -12.85 11.14
CA ALA A 32 -4.64 -13.07 10.04
C ALA A 32 -5.76 -13.99 10.52
N TYR A 33 -7.01 -13.59 10.33
CA TYR A 33 -8.17 -14.37 10.78
C TYR A 33 -9.37 -14.16 9.87
N LYS A 34 -10.29 -15.14 9.87
CA LYS A 34 -11.54 -15.08 9.11
C LYS A 34 -12.70 -14.83 10.05
N ALA A 35 -13.57 -13.88 9.74
CA ALA A 35 -14.73 -13.56 10.58
C ALA A 35 -15.90 -13.01 9.75
N TRP A 36 -17.12 -13.22 10.25
CA TRP A 36 -18.31 -12.52 9.78
C TRP A 36 -18.30 -11.08 10.25
N GLY A 37 -18.61 -10.16 9.36
CA GLY A 37 -18.74 -8.75 9.71
C GLY A 37 -19.40 -7.94 8.60
N GLU A 38 -19.85 -6.74 8.98
CA GLU A 38 -20.37 -5.77 8.03
C GLU A 38 -19.22 -5.12 7.25
N VAL A 39 -19.15 -5.41 5.95
CA VAL A 39 -18.11 -4.98 5.04
C VAL A 39 -18.64 -4.03 3.97
N ASN A 40 -17.73 -3.23 3.41
CA ASN A 40 -18.00 -2.39 2.26
C ASN A 40 -18.01 -3.26 1.00
N TRP A 41 -19.10 -3.27 0.27
CA TRP A 41 -19.23 -3.99 -1.00
C TRP A 41 -19.39 -3.01 -2.15
N CYS A 42 -18.56 -3.13 -3.18
CA CYS A 42 -18.76 -2.38 -4.41
C CYS A 42 -19.51 -3.25 -5.44
N PRO A 43 -20.75 -2.90 -5.83
CA PRO A 43 -21.51 -3.69 -6.79
C PRO A 43 -20.93 -3.63 -8.20
N SER A 44 -20.27 -2.53 -8.59
CA SER A 44 -19.59 -2.45 -9.90
C SER A 44 -18.30 -3.27 -9.97
N CYS A 45 -17.54 -3.36 -8.89
CA CYS A 45 -16.31 -4.15 -8.85
C CYS A 45 -16.56 -5.60 -8.40
N GLU A 46 -17.77 -5.91 -7.92
CA GLU A 46 -18.18 -7.21 -7.40
C GLU A 46 -17.21 -7.77 -6.35
N THR A 47 -16.77 -6.90 -5.43
CA THR A 47 -15.83 -7.29 -4.37
C THR A 47 -16.01 -6.42 -3.13
N VAL A 48 -15.57 -6.99 -2.00
CA VAL A 48 -15.34 -6.26 -0.76
C VAL A 48 -14.22 -5.24 -0.92
N LEU A 49 -14.36 -4.11 -0.24
CA LEU A 49 -13.36 -3.04 -0.09
C LEU A 49 -12.97 -2.90 1.37
N ALA A 50 -11.71 -2.56 1.62
CA ALA A 50 -11.30 -2.09 2.94
C ALA A 50 -11.92 -0.70 3.23
N ASN A 51 -12.00 -0.28 4.49
CA ASN A 51 -12.63 1.00 4.85
C ASN A 51 -11.93 2.19 4.20
N GLU A 52 -10.63 2.04 3.98
CA GLU A 52 -9.73 3.04 3.43
C GLU A 52 -9.97 3.29 1.94
N GLN A 53 -10.63 2.34 1.27
CA GLN A 53 -10.93 2.37 -0.16
C GLN A 53 -12.34 2.93 -0.43
N VAL A 54 -13.02 3.44 0.60
CA VAL A 54 -14.32 4.10 0.51
C VAL A 54 -14.16 5.59 0.80
N ILE A 55 -14.41 6.42 -0.22
CA ILE A 55 -14.31 7.87 -0.16
C ILE A 55 -15.71 8.44 -0.33
N ASP A 56 -16.19 9.16 0.68
CA ASP A 56 -17.54 9.76 0.71
C ASP A 56 -18.66 8.77 0.32
N GLY A 57 -18.56 7.53 0.80
CA GLY A 57 -19.52 6.45 0.51
C GLY A 57 -19.39 5.80 -0.86
N HIS A 58 -18.35 6.13 -1.63
CA HIS A 58 -18.10 5.62 -2.97
C HIS A 58 -16.76 4.88 -3.06
N CYS A 59 -16.67 3.92 -3.97
CA CYS A 59 -15.42 3.20 -4.26
C CYS A 59 -14.35 4.17 -4.79
N GLU A 60 -13.16 4.18 -4.20
CA GLU A 60 -12.05 5.06 -4.60
C GLU A 60 -11.65 4.91 -6.08
N ARG A 61 -11.93 3.75 -6.68
CA ARG A 61 -11.47 3.39 -8.02
C ARG A 61 -12.49 3.69 -9.11
N CYS A 62 -13.72 3.21 -8.92
CA CYS A 62 -14.78 3.30 -9.93
C CYS A 62 -15.86 4.33 -9.60
N ALA A 63 -15.78 4.96 -8.43
CA ALA A 63 -16.77 5.92 -7.91
C ALA A 63 -18.20 5.37 -7.77
N CYS A 64 -18.39 4.05 -7.86
CA CYS A 64 -19.68 3.41 -7.61
C CYS A 64 -20.04 3.53 -6.13
N ALA A 65 -21.31 3.80 -5.83
CA ALA A 65 -21.83 3.83 -4.47
C ALA A 65 -21.63 2.47 -3.78
N VAL A 66 -21.14 2.51 -2.55
CA VAL A 66 -20.81 1.31 -1.77
C VAL A 66 -22.03 0.86 -0.96
N GLU A 67 -22.26 -0.45 -0.96
CA GLU A 67 -23.27 -1.11 -0.15
C GLU A 67 -22.63 -1.72 1.11
N ARG A 68 -23.42 -1.93 2.17
CA ARG A 68 -22.99 -2.71 3.33
C ARG A 68 -23.52 -4.14 3.20
N ARG A 69 -22.65 -5.13 3.38
CA ARG A 69 -23.02 -6.56 3.37
C ARG A 69 -22.41 -7.27 4.57
N ASN A 70 -23.11 -8.27 5.09
CA ASN A 70 -22.54 -9.15 6.12
C ASN A 70 -21.89 -10.35 5.44
N LEU A 71 -20.55 -10.43 5.45
CA LEU A 71 -19.79 -11.47 4.76
C LEU A 71 -18.71 -12.04 5.69
N ASN A 72 -18.37 -13.31 5.48
CA ASN A 72 -17.23 -13.95 6.13
C ASN A 72 -15.96 -13.63 5.33
N GLN A 73 -15.08 -12.79 5.88
CA GLN A 73 -13.92 -12.24 5.17
C GLN A 73 -12.63 -12.42 5.98
N TRP A 74 -11.49 -12.30 5.30
CA TRP A 74 -10.17 -12.30 5.93
C TRP A 74 -9.76 -10.91 6.35
N TYR A 75 -9.22 -10.83 7.55
CA TYR A 75 -8.75 -9.60 8.16
C TYR A 75 -7.34 -9.76 8.71
N PHE A 76 -6.57 -8.67 8.68
CA PHE A 76 -5.37 -8.53 9.49
C PHE A 76 -5.67 -7.66 10.73
N ARG A 77 -5.23 -8.11 11.91
CA ARG A 77 -5.35 -7.42 13.20
C ARG A 77 -4.43 -6.21 13.31
N ILE A 78 -4.64 -5.23 12.44
CA ILE A 78 -3.89 -3.97 12.47
C ILE A 78 -4.26 -3.14 13.72
N THR A 79 -5.44 -3.37 14.31
CA THR A 79 -5.85 -2.65 15.53
C THR A 79 -4.96 -2.95 16.73
N ASP A 80 -4.36 -4.14 16.83
CA ASP A 80 -3.38 -4.49 17.88
C ASP A 80 -2.13 -3.61 17.82
N TYR A 81 -1.85 -3.00 16.67
CA TYR A 81 -0.69 -2.12 16.44
C TYR A 81 -1.06 -0.63 16.49
N ARG A 82 -2.31 -0.27 16.79
CA ARG A 82 -2.80 1.12 16.72
C ARG A 82 -1.93 2.10 17.51
N GLU A 83 -1.64 1.78 18.78
CA GLU A 83 -0.87 2.67 19.64
C GLU A 83 0.57 2.86 19.14
N ARG A 84 1.20 1.78 18.67
CA ARG A 84 2.54 1.80 18.08
C ARG A 84 2.56 2.57 16.77
N LEU A 85 1.55 2.39 15.92
CA LEU A 85 1.37 3.15 14.68
C LEU A 85 1.20 4.64 14.96
N ILE A 86 0.49 5.04 16.02
CA ILE A 86 0.36 6.45 16.41
C ILE A 86 1.69 7.00 16.95
N ALA A 87 2.33 6.28 17.88
CA ALA A 87 3.60 6.70 18.49
C ALA A 87 4.74 6.80 17.47
N GLY A 88 4.78 5.89 16.50
CA GLY A 88 5.81 5.87 15.45
C GLY A 88 5.78 7.06 14.50
N LEU A 89 4.65 7.80 14.42
CA LEU A 89 4.56 9.03 13.61
C LEU A 89 5.57 10.11 14.05
N ASP A 90 5.97 10.10 15.32
CA ASP A 90 6.95 11.05 15.85
C ASP A 90 8.40 10.64 15.54
N ARG A 91 8.61 9.40 15.05
CA ARG A 91 9.93 8.88 14.66
C ARG A 91 10.25 9.05 13.18
N ILE A 92 9.25 9.37 12.35
CA ILE A 92 9.41 9.57 10.90
C ILE A 92 9.40 11.08 10.58
N ASP A 93 10.38 11.55 9.80
CA ASP A 93 10.36 12.90 9.22
C ASP A 93 9.34 12.95 8.07
N MET A 94 8.14 13.44 8.35
CA MET A 94 7.01 13.47 7.41
C MET A 94 6.21 14.76 7.63
N PRO A 95 5.56 15.33 6.59
CA PRO A 95 4.78 16.56 6.74
C PRO A 95 3.74 16.47 7.87
N ASP A 96 3.65 17.50 8.71
CA ASP A 96 2.69 17.57 9.80
C ASP A 96 1.22 17.39 9.36
N PRO A 97 0.76 17.92 8.21
CA PRO A 97 -0.58 17.62 7.72
C PRO A 97 -0.82 16.13 7.55
N THR A 98 0.17 15.39 7.04
CA THR A 98 0.10 13.94 6.87
C THR A 98 0.05 13.23 8.22
N LYS A 99 0.89 13.62 9.19
CA LYS A 99 0.85 13.06 10.55
C LYS A 99 -0.51 13.28 11.21
N ARG A 100 -1.07 14.49 11.11
CA ARG A 100 -2.42 14.80 11.65
C ARG A 100 -3.50 13.94 11.00
N MET A 101 -3.46 13.80 9.68
CA MET A 101 -4.39 12.98 8.93
C MET A 101 -4.31 11.50 9.34
N GLN A 102 -3.09 10.93 9.44
CA GLN A 102 -2.92 9.56 9.90
C GLN A 102 -3.37 9.38 11.36
N ARG A 103 -3.13 10.34 12.26
CA ARG A 103 -3.64 10.26 13.66
C ARG A 103 -5.16 10.21 13.72
N ALA A 104 -5.84 11.10 13.00
CA ALA A 104 -7.29 11.12 12.94
C ALA A 104 -7.83 9.81 12.37
N TRP A 105 -7.16 9.29 11.36
CA TRP A 105 -7.54 8.04 10.73
C TRP A 105 -7.32 6.80 11.63
N LEU A 106 -6.17 6.73 12.31
CA LEU A 106 -5.83 5.65 13.25
C LEU A 106 -6.73 5.62 14.49
N ALA A 107 -7.37 6.73 14.87
CA ALA A 107 -8.31 6.78 15.99
C ALA A 107 -9.55 5.90 15.74
N GLU A 108 -10.02 5.85 14.50
CA GLU A 108 -11.20 5.08 14.06
C GLU A 108 -10.80 3.77 13.34
N LEU A 109 -9.54 3.34 13.49
CA LEU A 109 -8.98 2.17 12.81
C LEU A 109 -9.82 0.91 13.07
N ARG A 110 -10.14 0.18 12.01
CA ARG A 110 -10.70 -1.17 12.11
C ARG A 110 -9.70 -2.16 11.55
N ASP A 111 -9.91 -3.44 11.84
CA ASP A 111 -9.08 -4.49 11.27
C ASP A 111 -9.18 -4.50 9.74
N TRP A 112 -8.04 -4.72 9.11
CA TRP A 112 -7.86 -4.50 7.69
C TRP A 112 -8.43 -5.69 6.92
N CYS A 113 -9.53 -5.47 6.20
CA CYS A 113 -10.13 -6.50 5.34
C CYS A 113 -9.25 -6.72 4.10
N VAL A 114 -8.65 -7.91 3.98
CA VAL A 114 -7.64 -8.22 2.95
C VAL A 114 -8.15 -9.14 1.83
N SER A 115 -9.24 -9.88 2.03
CA SER A 115 -9.80 -10.76 0.99
C SER A 115 -10.59 -9.98 -0.07
N ARG A 116 -10.50 -10.42 -1.32
CA ARG A 116 -11.18 -9.85 -2.49
C ARG A 116 -11.78 -10.96 -3.34
N GLN A 117 -13.02 -10.77 -3.80
CA GLN A 117 -13.74 -11.69 -4.67
C GLN A 117 -13.31 -11.47 -6.12
N ARG A 118 -12.01 -11.60 -6.37
CA ARG A 118 -11.37 -11.23 -7.63
C ARG A 118 -10.45 -12.36 -8.06
N THR A 119 -10.39 -12.60 -9.37
CA THR A 119 -9.51 -13.63 -9.96
C THR A 119 -8.06 -13.16 -10.09
N TRP A 120 -7.84 -11.86 -10.23
CA TRP A 120 -6.50 -11.28 -10.36
C TRP A 120 -6.01 -10.70 -9.04
N GLY A 121 -5.28 -11.52 -8.28
CA GLY A 121 -4.63 -11.19 -7.02
C GLY A 121 -3.87 -12.41 -6.49
N CYS A 122 -3.10 -12.24 -5.41
CA CYS A 122 -2.41 -13.36 -4.78
C CYS A 122 -3.43 -14.31 -4.13
N PRO A 123 -3.47 -15.62 -4.48
CA PRO A 123 -4.36 -16.58 -3.82
C PRO A 123 -4.05 -16.69 -2.34
N ILE A 124 -5.09 -16.71 -1.50
CA ILE A 124 -4.95 -16.94 -0.06
C ILE A 124 -4.55 -18.41 0.16
N PRO A 125 -3.44 -18.70 0.87
CA PRO A 125 -2.91 -20.07 1.00
C PRO A 125 -3.67 -20.88 2.07
N VAL A 126 -4.99 -20.97 1.94
CA VAL A 126 -5.88 -21.76 2.82
C VAL A 126 -6.72 -22.68 1.95
N GLU A 127 -6.79 -23.96 2.33
CA GLU A 127 -7.54 -24.97 1.58
C GLU A 127 -9.02 -24.58 1.45
N GLY A 128 -9.55 -24.64 0.22
CA GLY A 128 -10.93 -24.27 -0.09
C GLY A 128 -11.20 -22.76 -0.16
N GLU A 129 -10.20 -21.90 0.06
CA GLU A 129 -10.36 -20.47 -0.14
C GLU A 129 -10.31 -20.09 -1.62
N THR A 130 -11.25 -19.25 -2.05
CA THR A 130 -11.36 -18.78 -3.44
C THR A 130 -11.05 -17.31 -3.60
N ASP A 131 -11.06 -16.55 -2.50
CA ASP A 131 -10.71 -15.14 -2.49
C ASP A 131 -9.19 -14.94 -2.70
N THR A 132 -8.84 -13.78 -3.25
CA THR A 132 -7.46 -13.32 -3.38
C THR A 132 -7.15 -12.21 -2.38
N LEU A 133 -5.87 -11.98 -2.12
CA LEU A 133 -5.40 -10.86 -1.31
C LEU A 133 -5.44 -9.56 -2.09
N ASP A 134 -5.82 -8.48 -1.41
CA ASP A 134 -5.79 -7.12 -1.94
C ASP A 134 -4.36 -6.68 -2.29
N GLY A 135 -4.19 -5.87 -3.35
CA GLY A 135 -2.89 -5.39 -3.80
C GLY A 135 -2.14 -4.51 -2.79
N PHE A 136 -2.83 -3.97 -1.77
CA PHE A 136 -2.16 -3.33 -0.64
C PHE A 136 -1.36 -4.32 0.22
N VAL A 137 -1.70 -5.61 0.21
CA VAL A 137 -0.87 -6.65 0.85
C VAL A 137 0.45 -6.77 0.10
N ASP A 138 0.43 -6.87 -1.23
CA ASP A 138 1.65 -6.96 -2.04
C ASP A 138 2.54 -5.72 -1.85
N SER A 139 1.96 -4.53 -1.93
CA SER A 139 2.70 -3.28 -1.76
C SER A 139 3.09 -2.98 -0.31
N SER A 140 2.64 -3.74 0.68
CA SER A 140 3.00 -3.47 2.08
C SER A 140 4.47 -3.76 2.41
N PHE A 141 5.15 -4.62 1.62
CA PHE A 141 6.50 -5.10 1.93
C PHE A 141 7.50 -5.05 0.74
N TYR A 142 7.08 -4.53 -0.43
CA TYR A 142 7.85 -4.60 -1.67
C TYR A 142 9.29 -4.02 -1.59
N TYR A 143 9.48 -2.95 -0.81
CA TYR A 143 10.79 -2.32 -0.61
C TYR A 143 11.80 -3.28 0.04
N LEU A 144 11.36 -4.25 0.86
CA LEU A 144 12.23 -5.29 1.42
C LEU A 144 12.65 -6.30 0.35
N ARG A 145 11.73 -6.64 -0.56
CA ARG A 145 12.04 -7.54 -1.68
C ARG A 145 12.98 -6.92 -2.70
N TYR A 146 13.07 -5.58 -2.76
CA TYR A 146 14.09 -4.92 -3.57
C TYR A 146 15.51 -5.07 -2.99
N LEU A 147 15.67 -5.58 -1.77
CA LEU A 147 16.99 -5.77 -1.14
C LEU A 147 17.58 -7.15 -1.42
N THR A 148 16.81 -8.09 -1.98
CA THR A 148 17.26 -9.48 -2.12
C THR A 148 16.51 -10.21 -3.23
N ASP A 149 17.23 -11.05 -3.96
CA ASP A 149 16.67 -11.98 -4.94
C ASP A 149 16.55 -13.40 -4.35
N SER A 150 16.63 -13.53 -3.02
CA SER A 150 16.55 -14.83 -2.34
C SER A 150 15.18 -15.47 -2.51
N GLU A 151 15.19 -16.72 -3.00
CA GLU A 151 14.02 -17.58 -3.09
C GLU A 151 13.84 -18.46 -1.87
N THR A 152 14.83 -18.55 -0.97
CA THR A 152 14.78 -19.43 0.21
C THR A 152 14.48 -18.68 1.50
N GLU A 153 14.77 -17.38 1.55
CA GLU A 153 14.57 -16.52 2.72
C GLU A 153 13.83 -15.23 2.33
N PHE A 154 12.85 -14.83 3.14
CA PHE A 154 12.06 -13.62 2.87
C PHE A 154 12.95 -12.37 2.88
N LEU A 155 13.91 -12.33 3.80
CA LEU A 155 14.96 -11.33 3.83
C LEU A 155 16.18 -11.94 4.54
N PRO A 156 17.26 -12.27 3.83
CA PRO A 156 18.46 -12.83 4.46
C PRO A 156 19.07 -11.87 5.48
N ALA A 157 19.70 -12.43 6.52
CA ALA A 157 20.39 -11.65 7.53
C ALA A 157 21.47 -10.75 6.89
N GLY A 158 21.49 -9.48 7.28
CA GLY A 158 22.44 -8.47 6.75
C GLY A 158 22.01 -7.80 5.44
N CYS A 159 20.94 -8.25 4.77
CA CYS A 159 20.41 -7.57 3.58
C CYS A 159 19.59 -6.31 3.92
N TYR A 160 19.08 -6.21 5.14
CA TYR A 160 18.20 -5.12 5.53
C TYR A 160 18.89 -3.75 5.40
N GLN A 161 18.21 -2.84 4.71
CA GLN A 161 18.56 -1.42 4.64
C GLN A 161 17.30 -0.59 4.87
N PRO A 162 17.35 0.45 5.71
CA PRO A 162 16.22 1.34 5.92
C PRO A 162 15.98 2.23 4.70
N VAL A 163 14.72 2.62 4.48
CA VAL A 163 14.41 3.59 3.43
C VAL A 163 14.71 5.01 3.96
N ASP A 164 15.79 5.61 3.47
CA ASP A 164 16.19 6.97 3.88
C ASP A 164 15.17 8.03 3.47
N LEU A 165 14.66 7.95 2.24
CA LEU A 165 13.69 8.87 1.68
C LEU A 165 12.67 8.11 0.84
N TYR A 166 11.42 8.18 1.25
CA TYR A 166 10.27 7.73 0.47
C TYR A 166 9.59 8.93 -0.19
N VAL A 167 9.39 8.89 -1.50
CA VAL A 167 8.67 9.93 -2.26
C VAL A 167 7.42 9.31 -2.87
N GLY A 168 6.24 9.79 -2.47
CA GLY A 168 4.97 9.24 -2.92
C GLY A 168 3.80 10.20 -2.74
N GLY A 169 2.75 10.03 -3.53
CA GLY A 169 1.59 10.93 -3.51
C GLY A 169 0.88 10.95 -2.15
N ALA A 170 0.36 12.11 -1.75
CA ALA A 170 -0.35 12.26 -0.47
C ALA A 170 -1.63 11.41 -0.39
N GLU A 171 -2.20 11.01 -1.53
CA GLU A 171 -3.36 10.11 -1.61
C GLU A 171 -3.12 8.75 -0.93
N HIS A 172 -1.87 8.30 -0.83
CA HIS A 172 -1.51 7.00 -0.26
C HIS A 172 -1.19 7.06 1.23
N ALA A 173 -1.31 8.25 1.85
CA ALA A 173 -0.89 8.45 3.22
C ALA A 173 -1.71 7.67 4.25
N CYS A 174 -3.01 7.47 4.05
CA CYS A 174 -3.84 6.68 4.97
C CYS A 174 -4.10 5.24 4.52
N MET A 175 -3.50 4.81 3.41
CA MET A 175 -3.59 3.43 2.92
C MET A 175 -2.20 2.79 2.99
N HIS A 176 -1.48 2.81 1.88
CA HIS A 176 -0.16 2.19 1.72
C HIS A 176 0.80 2.52 2.86
N LEU A 177 0.98 3.79 3.24
CA LEU A 177 1.94 4.14 4.29
C LEU A 177 1.58 3.52 5.64
N ILE A 178 0.30 3.40 5.98
CA ILE A 178 -0.14 2.79 7.24
C ILE A 178 0.02 1.27 7.17
N TYR A 179 -0.43 0.64 6.09
CA TYR A 179 -0.31 -0.81 5.91
C TYR A 179 1.16 -1.27 5.85
N THR A 180 2.02 -0.50 5.18
CA THR A 180 3.46 -0.78 5.14
C THR A 180 4.08 -0.69 6.53
N ARG A 181 3.74 0.33 7.32
CA ARG A 181 4.23 0.44 8.71
C ARG A 181 3.73 -0.71 9.58
N PHE A 182 2.45 -1.08 9.47
CA PHE A 182 1.89 -2.23 10.20
C PHE A 182 2.62 -3.53 9.86
N ILE A 183 2.75 -3.86 8.58
CA ILE A 183 3.43 -5.09 8.15
C ILE A 183 4.91 -5.05 8.54
N HIS A 184 5.57 -3.89 8.47
CA HIS A 184 6.95 -3.74 8.94
C HIS A 184 7.08 -3.99 10.44
N MET A 185 6.18 -3.45 11.27
CA MET A 185 6.16 -3.69 12.71
C MET A 185 5.92 -5.17 13.02
N ALA A 186 5.02 -5.84 12.29
CA ALA A 186 4.82 -7.28 12.43
C ALA A 186 6.09 -8.07 12.06
N LEU A 187 6.80 -7.69 11.00
CA LEU A 187 8.08 -8.29 10.62
C LEU A 187 9.20 -7.99 11.64
N PHE A 188 9.17 -6.83 12.29
CA PHE A 188 10.07 -6.47 13.39
C PHE A 188 9.84 -7.37 14.60
N ASP A 189 8.58 -7.57 15.00
CA ASP A 189 8.21 -8.49 16.08
C ASP A 189 8.57 -9.95 15.77
N MET A 190 8.63 -10.31 14.48
CA MET A 190 9.11 -11.62 14.01
C MET A 190 10.63 -11.74 13.96
N GLY A 191 11.38 -10.66 14.24
CA GLY A 191 12.85 -10.62 14.14
C GLY A 191 13.39 -10.62 12.71
N ILE A 192 12.56 -10.34 11.71
CA ILE A 192 12.94 -10.33 10.28
C ILE A 192 13.64 -9.02 9.90
N VAL A 193 13.22 -7.90 10.51
CA VAL A 193 13.85 -6.59 10.35
C VAL A 193 14.33 -6.07 11.71
N PRO A 194 15.45 -5.33 11.77
CA PRO A 194 16.06 -4.91 13.02
C PRO A 194 15.52 -3.60 13.60
N GLN A 195 14.65 -2.89 12.86
CA GLN A 195 14.04 -1.64 13.30
C GLN A 195 12.53 -1.66 13.04
N GLU A 196 11.80 -0.87 13.82
CA GLU A 196 10.34 -0.91 13.88
C GLU A 196 9.64 -0.08 12.79
N GLU A 197 10.33 0.90 12.19
CA GLU A 197 9.78 1.77 11.14
C GLU A 197 10.50 1.59 9.80
N PRO A 198 9.77 1.50 8.67
CA PRO A 198 10.36 1.28 7.36
C PRO A 198 11.03 2.53 6.76
N PHE A 199 10.55 3.73 7.13
CA PHE A 199 10.95 5.00 6.52
C PHE A 199 11.60 5.95 7.52
N ARG A 200 12.71 6.57 7.14
CA ARG A 200 13.29 7.71 7.89
C ARG A 200 12.60 9.01 7.53
N LYS A 201 12.37 9.25 6.23
CA LYS A 201 11.72 10.45 5.71
C LYS A 201 10.68 10.13 4.64
N VAL A 202 9.56 10.85 4.66
CA VAL A 202 8.51 10.79 3.64
C VAL A 202 8.31 12.19 3.06
N ILE A 203 8.35 12.32 1.73
CA ILE A 203 7.99 13.55 1.01
C ILE A 203 6.84 13.24 0.06
N HIS A 204 5.86 14.13 0.01
CA HIS A 204 4.80 14.07 -0.99
C HIS A 204 5.14 14.96 -2.17
N GLN A 205 5.29 14.36 -3.36
CA GLN A 205 5.40 15.15 -4.58
C GLN A 205 4.10 15.91 -4.84
N GLY A 206 4.22 17.12 -5.36
CA GLY A 206 3.09 17.90 -5.83
C GLY A 206 2.36 17.19 -6.97
N VAL A 207 1.06 17.46 -7.08
CA VAL A 207 0.24 16.95 -8.18
C VAL A 207 0.51 17.79 -9.43
N ILE A 208 0.90 17.14 -10.53
CA ILE A 208 1.04 17.82 -11.81
C ILE A 208 -0.35 18.14 -12.36
N ARG A 209 -0.55 19.40 -12.75
CA ARG A 209 -1.82 19.92 -13.25
C ARG A 209 -1.69 20.31 -14.72
N LYS A 210 -2.82 20.31 -15.41
CA LYS A 210 -3.02 20.90 -16.74
C LYS A 210 -4.28 21.76 -16.66
N ASP A 211 -4.17 23.03 -17.04
CA ASP A 211 -5.27 24.00 -16.98
C ASP A 211 -5.92 24.08 -15.59
N GLY A 212 -5.09 24.04 -14.53
CA GLY A 212 -5.53 24.08 -13.13
C GLY A 212 -6.10 22.78 -12.56
N ALA A 213 -6.34 21.75 -13.38
CA ALA A 213 -6.90 20.46 -12.97
C ALA A 213 -5.81 19.36 -12.82
N LYS A 214 -5.95 18.48 -11.80
CA LYS A 214 -5.11 17.26 -11.67
C LYS A 214 -5.18 16.47 -12.98
N MET A 215 -4.02 16.14 -13.55
CA MET A 215 -3.97 15.26 -14.72
C MET A 215 -4.36 13.82 -14.35
N SER A 216 -5.26 13.22 -15.13
CA SER A 216 -5.59 11.79 -15.06
C SER A 216 -6.12 11.27 -16.39
N LYS A 217 -5.89 9.98 -16.68
CA LYS A 217 -6.45 9.32 -17.88
C LYS A 217 -7.98 9.39 -17.90
N SER A 218 -8.61 9.21 -16.74
CA SER A 218 -10.07 9.28 -16.58
C SER A 218 -10.69 10.65 -16.91
N LYS A 219 -9.91 11.74 -16.83
CA LYS A 219 -10.35 13.10 -17.16
C LYS A 219 -10.03 13.49 -18.60
N GLY A 220 -9.37 12.63 -19.37
CA GLY A 220 -8.96 12.93 -20.75
C GLY A 220 -7.92 14.05 -20.88
N ASN A 221 -7.33 14.51 -19.77
CA ASN A 221 -6.37 15.62 -19.74
C ASN A 221 -4.92 15.17 -19.55
N ALA A 222 -4.65 13.87 -19.70
CA ALA A 222 -3.30 13.33 -19.62
C ALA A 222 -2.43 13.81 -20.80
N VAL A 223 -1.19 14.15 -20.53
CA VAL A 223 -0.16 14.49 -21.53
C VAL A 223 0.82 13.32 -21.62
N SER A 224 1.14 12.90 -22.84
CA SER A 224 2.12 11.82 -23.04
C SER A 224 3.53 12.34 -22.75
N PRO A 225 4.33 11.67 -21.91
CA PRO A 225 5.73 12.06 -21.72
C PRO A 225 6.59 11.77 -22.95
N ASP A 226 6.16 10.87 -23.84
CA ASP A 226 6.91 10.48 -25.05
C ASP A 226 6.99 11.61 -26.09
N ASP A 227 6.15 12.64 -25.94
CA ASP A 227 6.12 13.81 -26.83
C ASP A 227 7.21 14.84 -26.51
N TYR A 228 8.01 14.63 -25.45
CA TYR A 228 8.98 15.60 -24.93
C TYR A 228 10.38 15.03 -24.79
N ASP A 229 11.38 15.91 -24.89
CA ASP A 229 12.75 15.55 -24.51
C ASP A 229 12.83 15.21 -23.01
N PRO A 230 13.45 14.08 -22.62
CA PRO A 230 13.50 13.66 -21.22
C PRO A 230 14.22 14.64 -20.28
N ASP A 231 15.24 15.34 -20.76
CA ASP A 231 16.02 16.27 -19.94
C ASP A 231 15.29 17.60 -19.79
N GLU A 232 14.63 18.08 -20.85
CA GLU A 232 13.71 19.22 -20.76
C GLU A 232 12.56 18.93 -19.79
N LEU A 233 11.96 17.73 -19.87
CA LEU A 233 10.86 17.32 -19.00
C LEU A 233 11.30 17.24 -17.53
N ARG A 234 12.51 16.74 -17.25
CA ARG A 234 13.08 16.70 -15.89
C ARG A 234 13.37 18.11 -15.37
N LEU A 235 13.94 18.99 -16.20
CA LEU A 235 14.22 20.37 -15.83
C LEU A 235 12.93 21.12 -15.52
N TYR A 236 11.94 21.02 -16.40
CA TYR A 236 10.61 21.64 -16.21
C TYR A 236 9.98 21.22 -14.87
N ARG A 237 10.05 19.92 -14.54
CA ARG A 237 9.44 19.35 -13.33
C ARG A 237 10.17 19.69 -12.04
N THR A 238 11.45 20.06 -12.10
CA THR A 238 12.27 20.36 -10.92
C THR A 238 12.48 21.85 -10.71
N HIS A 239 12.17 22.68 -11.71
CA HIS A 239 12.39 24.12 -11.64
C HIS A 239 11.24 24.83 -10.90
N PRO A 240 11.50 25.50 -9.76
CA PRO A 240 10.47 26.03 -8.86
C PRO A 240 9.53 27.09 -9.48
N ARG A 241 9.95 27.78 -10.55
CA ARG A 241 9.10 28.73 -11.28
C ARG A 241 7.99 28.10 -12.13
N TRP A 242 8.10 26.83 -12.52
CA TRP A 242 7.17 26.21 -13.48
C TRP A 242 6.14 25.27 -12.83
N ALA A 243 6.24 25.04 -11.52
CA ALA A 243 5.24 24.30 -10.75
C ALA A 243 3.88 25.04 -10.61
N ALA A 244 3.76 26.25 -11.17
CA ALA A 244 2.58 27.12 -11.10
C ALA A 244 1.91 27.40 -12.46
N LEU A 245 2.41 26.80 -13.56
CA LEU A 245 1.80 26.82 -14.90
C LEU A 245 1.16 25.46 -15.19
#